data_AF-A0A936FYY8-F1
#
_entry.id   AF-A0A936FYY8-F1
#
_cell.length_a   1.000
_cell.length_b   1.000
_cell.length_c   1.000
_cell.angle_alpha   90.00
_cell.angle_beta   90.00
_cell.angle_gamma   90.00
#
_symmetry.space_group_name_H-M   'P 1'
#
loop_
_entity.id
_entity.type
_entity.pdbx_description
1 polymer ?
#
loop_
_entity_poly.entity_id
_entity_poly.type
_entity_poly.pdbx_seq_one_letter_code
_entity_poly.pdbx_strand_id
1 'polypeptide(L)'
;MMWFSTPEVGDWVRLKRRTPVSFSDHLTDGGLPAGSRACVLGRTGSRLDLEVDAGWGSTRVSVRSHDVTVIRRGGGSEAFARRLRLVTTVRISLALVLIWPVLQFVATYLWVNRTFEDIVPAFVMGVLDGLPEQIEAAIAEPWKAVLSFLLFAVMGRIAFGPKST
;
A
#
# COMPACT_ATOMS: atom_id res chain seq x y z
N MET A 1 2.12 -33.08 7.44
CA MET A 1 3.53 -32.98 7.90
C MET A 1 4.24 -31.97 7.02
N MET A 2 4.30 -30.69 7.40
CA MET A 2 5.13 -29.71 6.67
C MET A 2 6.57 -29.91 7.12
N TRP A 3 7.37 -30.59 6.29
CA TRP A 3 8.81 -30.67 6.50
C TRP A 3 9.39 -29.25 6.53
N PHE A 4 10.18 -28.97 7.56
CA PHE A 4 10.95 -27.74 7.77
C PHE A 4 12.03 -27.59 6.69
N SER A 5 11.61 -27.41 5.45
CA SER A 5 12.52 -27.08 4.38
C SER A 5 13.03 -25.67 4.59
N THR A 6 14.35 -25.56 4.70
CA THR A 6 15.00 -24.26 4.76
C THR A 6 14.70 -23.49 3.47
N PRO A 7 14.32 -22.21 3.54
CA PRO A 7 14.08 -21.41 2.34
C PRO A 7 15.34 -21.34 1.47
N GLU A 8 15.16 -21.50 0.17
CA GLU A 8 16.23 -21.41 -0.83
C GLU A 8 16.13 -20.11 -1.63
N VAL A 9 17.22 -19.76 -2.33
CA VAL A 9 17.25 -18.58 -3.20
C VAL A 9 16.20 -18.73 -4.30
N GLY A 10 15.40 -17.68 -4.51
CA GLY A 10 14.28 -17.69 -5.45
C GLY A 10 12.95 -18.19 -4.86
N ASP A 11 12.93 -18.66 -3.62
CA ASP A 11 11.68 -18.95 -2.93
C ASP A 11 10.95 -17.66 -2.55
N TRP A 12 9.63 -17.71 -2.64
CA TRP A 12 8.77 -16.66 -2.10
C TRP A 12 8.40 -17.05 -0.68
N VAL A 13 8.58 -16.09 0.21
CA VAL A 13 8.34 -16.23 1.63
C VAL A 13 7.39 -15.15 2.12
N ARG A 14 6.85 -15.37 3.31
CA ARG A 14 6.02 -14.43 4.04
C ARG A 14 6.65 -14.17 5.40
N LEU A 15 6.76 -12.90 5.80
CA LEU A 15 7.24 -12.53 7.13
C LEU A 15 6.23 -12.98 8.19
N LYS A 16 6.70 -13.65 9.25
CA LYS A 16 5.86 -14.06 10.38
C LYS A 16 5.59 -12.93 11.37
N ARG A 17 6.52 -11.99 11.49
CA ARG A 17 6.48 -10.88 12.44
C ARG A 17 6.84 -9.55 11.80
N ARG A 18 6.51 -8.45 12.48
CA ARG A 18 6.94 -7.11 12.08
C ARG A 18 8.47 -7.07 12.04
N THR A 19 9.02 -6.57 10.94
CA THR A 19 10.46 -6.55 10.71
C THR A 19 10.92 -5.11 10.49
N PRO A 20 11.74 -4.55 11.39
CA PRO A 20 12.25 -3.19 11.26
C PRO A 20 13.19 -3.10 10.05
N VAL A 21 13.06 -2.02 9.28
CA VAL A 21 13.84 -1.78 8.06
C VAL A 21 14.87 -0.69 8.27
N SER A 22 14.63 0.19 9.24
CA SER A 22 15.44 1.34 9.60
C SER A 22 15.65 1.41 11.11
N PHE A 23 16.64 2.21 11.54
CA PHE A 23 16.86 2.47 12.96
C PHE A 23 15.66 3.18 13.61
N SER A 24 14.99 4.07 12.89
CA SER A 24 13.77 4.73 13.36
C SER A 24 12.63 3.73 13.61
N ASP A 25 12.53 2.65 12.83
CA ASP A 25 11.50 1.62 13.03
C ASP A 25 11.66 0.88 14.36
N HIS A 26 12.90 0.75 14.84
CA HIS A 26 13.15 0.17 16.16
C HIS A 26 12.61 1.04 17.30
N LEU A 27 12.47 2.34 17.07
CA LEU A 27 12.02 3.31 18.09
C LEU A 27 10.51 3.57 18.02
N THR A 28 9.92 3.51 16.82
CA THR A 28 8.50 3.81 16.61
C THR A 28 7.60 2.57 16.57
N ASP A 29 8.16 1.40 16.90
CA ASP A 29 7.54 0.09 16.61
C ASP A 29 7.14 -0.02 15.13
N GLY A 30 7.89 0.62 14.23
CA GLY A 30 7.63 0.71 12.81
C GLY A 30 8.12 -0.51 12.02
N GLY A 31 8.12 -0.37 10.70
CA GLY A 31 8.70 -1.36 9.78
C GLY A 31 7.69 -2.20 9.00
N LEU A 32 8.19 -3.26 8.38
CA LEU A 32 7.40 -4.11 7.50
C LEU A 32 6.42 -4.94 8.31
N PRO A 33 5.11 -4.91 8.01
CA PRO A 33 4.12 -5.64 8.78
C PRO A 33 4.29 -7.16 8.67
N ALA A 34 3.79 -7.87 9.67
CA ALA A 34 3.64 -9.32 9.58
C ALA A 34 2.75 -9.66 8.36
N GLY A 35 3.10 -10.72 7.65
CA GLY A 35 2.38 -11.13 6.44
C GLY A 35 2.90 -10.51 5.14
N SER A 36 3.85 -9.57 5.20
CA SER A 36 4.51 -9.04 4.01
C SER A 36 5.17 -10.15 3.20
N ARG A 37 5.02 -10.06 1.87
CA ARG A 37 5.55 -11.05 0.92
C ARG A 37 6.94 -10.63 0.51
N ALA A 38 7.84 -11.61 0.42
CA ALA A 38 9.21 -11.37 0.04
C ALA A 38 9.75 -12.47 -0.87
N CYS A 39 10.82 -12.20 -1.60
CA CYS A 39 11.61 -13.18 -2.32
C CYS A 39 12.98 -13.32 -1.67
N VAL A 40 13.46 -14.57 -1.52
CA VAL A 40 14.82 -14.84 -1.05
C VAL A 40 15.80 -14.53 -2.18
N LEU A 41 16.70 -13.57 -1.94
CA LEU A 41 17.78 -13.21 -2.86
C LEU A 41 19.09 -13.94 -2.52
N GLY A 42 19.33 -14.16 -1.24
CA GLY A 42 20.58 -14.74 -0.75
C GLY A 42 20.41 -15.36 0.63
N ARG A 43 21.41 -16.16 1.02
CA ARG A 43 21.46 -16.78 2.34
C ARG A 43 22.88 -16.73 2.89
N THR A 44 23.00 -16.27 4.13
CA THR A 44 24.25 -16.25 4.88
C THR A 44 24.02 -16.93 6.23
N GLY A 45 24.38 -18.23 6.30
CA GLY A 45 24.15 -19.05 7.49
C GLY A 45 22.66 -19.23 7.80
N SER A 46 22.22 -18.66 8.94
CA SER A 46 20.83 -18.66 9.39
C SER A 46 20.03 -17.42 8.97
N ARG A 47 20.68 -16.45 8.33
CA ARG A 47 20.06 -15.24 7.79
C ARG A 47 19.76 -15.37 6.31
N LEU A 48 18.65 -14.78 5.91
CA LEU A 48 18.17 -14.70 4.54
C LEU A 48 18.11 -13.24 4.15
N ASP A 49 18.72 -12.92 3.01
CA ASP A 49 18.58 -11.62 2.39
C ASP A 49 17.36 -11.66 1.49
N LEU A 50 16.38 -10.83 1.82
CA LEU A 50 15.07 -10.82 1.20
C LEU A 50 14.82 -9.50 0.49
N GLU A 51 14.12 -9.58 -0.64
CA GLU A 51 13.43 -8.43 -1.21
C GLU A 51 11.96 -8.47 -0.80
N VAL A 52 11.52 -7.52 0.01
CA VAL A 52 10.16 -7.47 0.58
C VAL A 52 9.31 -6.42 -0.15
N ASP A 53 8.05 -6.75 -0.42
CA ASP A 53 7.01 -5.80 -0.87
C ASP A 53 6.68 -4.83 0.28
N ALA A 54 7.09 -3.57 0.12
CA ALA A 54 6.89 -2.49 1.10
C ALA A 54 5.62 -1.66 0.83
N GLY A 55 4.70 -2.13 -0.04
CA GLY A 55 3.51 -1.37 -0.40
C GLY A 55 3.69 -0.56 -1.68
N TRP A 56 4.57 0.45 -1.61
CA TRP A 56 4.84 1.40 -2.69
C TRP A 56 6.14 1.10 -3.46
N GLY A 57 6.81 0.00 -3.13
CA GLY A 57 8.08 -0.41 -3.72
C GLY A 57 8.59 -1.70 -3.10
N SER A 58 9.88 -2.00 -3.31
CA SER A 58 10.59 -3.04 -2.57
C SER A 58 11.65 -2.45 -1.66
N THR A 59 11.95 -3.21 -0.61
CA THR A 59 13.10 -2.96 0.25
C THR A 59 13.86 -4.25 0.50
N ARG A 60 15.17 -4.14 0.72
CA ARG A 60 16.04 -5.29 1.03
C ARG A 60 16.23 -5.40 2.52
N VAL A 61 16.01 -6.59 3.07
CA VAL A 61 16.12 -6.84 4.51
C VAL A 61 16.76 -8.19 4.76
N SER A 62 17.63 -8.25 5.77
CA SER A 62 18.20 -9.51 6.26
C SER A 62 17.41 -10.00 7.47
N VAL A 63 16.76 -11.16 7.36
CA VAL A 63 15.95 -11.75 8.45
C VAL A 63 16.39 -13.18 8.75
N ARG A 64 16.05 -13.69 9.93
CA ARG A 64 16.37 -15.09 10.27
C ARG A 64 15.41 -16.04 9.55
N SER A 65 15.91 -17.21 9.17
CA SER A 65 15.12 -18.22 8.45
C SER A 65 13.87 -18.71 9.21
N HIS A 66 13.87 -18.67 10.54
CA HIS A 66 12.70 -19.04 11.35
C HIS A 66 11.60 -17.97 11.37
N ASP A 67 11.92 -16.72 11.03
CA ASP A 67 10.97 -15.60 11.02
C ASP A 67 10.17 -15.51 9.71
N VAL A 68 10.36 -16.49 8.82
CA VAL A 68 9.69 -16.54 7.53
C VAL A 68 8.96 -17.87 7.33
N THR A 69 7.91 -17.83 6.52
CA THR A 69 7.18 -19.01 6.05
C THR A 69 7.26 -19.05 4.54
N VAL A 70 7.72 -20.16 3.97
CA VAL A 70 7.72 -20.36 2.51
C VAL A 70 6.27 -20.43 2.02
N ILE A 71 5.92 -19.57 1.07
CA ILE A 71 4.60 -19.56 0.43
C ILE A 71 4.63 -20.17 -0.97
N ARG A 72 5.77 -20.11 -1.67
CA ARG A 72 5.97 -20.73 -2.98
C ARG A 72 7.44 -21.03 -3.18
N ARG A 73 7.76 -22.24 -3.62
CA ARG A 73 9.13 -22.62 -3.96
C ARG A 73 9.48 -22.33 -5.41
N GLY A 74 10.74 -21.99 -5.68
CA GLY A 74 11.26 -21.75 -7.03
C GLY A 74 10.47 -20.70 -7.81
N GLY A 75 9.92 -19.70 -7.11
CA GLY A 75 9.12 -18.65 -7.75
C GLY A 75 9.96 -17.72 -8.62
N GLY A 76 11.25 -17.58 -8.30
CA GLY A 76 12.21 -16.74 -9.00
C GLY A 76 12.11 -15.27 -8.58
N SER A 77 13.26 -14.60 -8.51
CA SER A 77 13.36 -13.17 -8.16
C SER A 77 12.76 -12.28 -9.25
N GLU A 78 12.98 -12.61 -10.52
CA GLU A 78 12.42 -11.84 -11.65
C GLU A 78 10.88 -11.86 -11.68
N ALA A 79 10.28 -13.03 -11.44
CA ALA A 79 8.83 -13.14 -11.42
C ALA A 79 8.24 -12.38 -10.21
N PHE A 80 8.94 -12.39 -9.08
CA PHE A 80 8.57 -11.56 -7.93
C PHE A 80 8.64 -10.07 -8.28
N ALA A 81 9.73 -9.62 -8.90
CA ALA A 81 9.91 -8.23 -9.32
C ALA A 81 8.86 -7.78 -10.33
N ARG A 82 8.53 -8.62 -11.33
CA ARG A 82 7.43 -8.34 -12.29
C ARG A 82 6.09 -8.19 -11.57
N ARG A 83 5.76 -9.10 -10.65
CA ARG A 83 4.53 -9.03 -9.85
C ARG A 83 4.50 -7.77 -8.99
N LEU A 84 5.62 -7.43 -8.35
CA LEU A 84 5.72 -6.23 -7.51
C LEU A 84 5.47 -4.97 -8.34
N ARG A 85 6.14 -4.82 -9.49
CA ARG A 85 5.92 -3.69 -10.40
C ARG A 85 4.46 -3.54 -10.77
N LEU A 86 3.79 -4.63 -11.17
CA LEU A 86 2.37 -4.60 -11.52
C LEU A 86 1.50 -4.13 -10.34
N VAL A 87 1.71 -4.69 -9.14
CA VAL A 87 0.94 -4.30 -7.95
C VAL A 87 1.20 -2.85 -7.57
N THR A 88 2.45 -2.42 -7.59
CA THR A 88 2.83 -1.02 -7.30
C THR A 88 2.22 -0.06 -8.33
N THR A 89 2.27 -0.38 -9.62
CA THR A 89 1.62 0.42 -10.67
C THR A 89 0.12 0.53 -10.42
N VAL A 90 -0.56 -0.59 -10.14
CA VAL A 90 -1.99 -0.57 -9.82
C VAL A 90 -2.29 0.29 -8.60
N ARG A 91 -1.48 0.20 -7.53
CA ARG A 91 -1.64 1.04 -6.33
C ARG A 91 -1.45 2.52 -6.62
N ILE A 92 -0.41 2.87 -7.38
CA ILE A 92 -0.14 4.26 -7.77
C ILE A 92 -1.28 4.79 -8.64
N SER A 93 -1.74 4.03 -9.64
CA SER A 93 -2.88 4.42 -10.48
C SER A 93 -4.15 4.62 -9.65
N LEU A 94 -4.46 3.72 -8.72
CA LEU A 94 -5.61 3.87 -7.83
C LEU A 94 -5.46 5.10 -6.91
N ALA A 95 -4.27 5.33 -6.33
CA ALA A 95 -4.01 6.49 -5.51
C ALA A 95 -4.17 7.80 -6.30
N LEU A 96 -3.69 7.84 -7.54
CA LEU A 96 -3.87 8.98 -8.45
C LEU A 96 -5.34 9.23 -8.76
N VAL A 97 -6.13 8.19 -9.02
CA VAL A 97 -7.58 8.31 -9.22
C VAL A 97 -8.27 8.85 -7.97
N LEU A 98 -7.88 8.39 -6.77
CA LEU A 98 -8.44 8.88 -5.51
C LEU A 98 -8.07 10.34 -5.22
N ILE A 99 -6.86 10.76 -5.60
CA ILE A 99 -6.37 12.14 -5.38
C ILE A 99 -6.79 13.08 -6.54
N TRP A 100 -7.27 12.53 -7.65
CA TRP A 100 -7.66 13.28 -8.85
C TRP A 100 -8.61 14.46 -8.59
N PRO A 101 -9.68 14.34 -7.77
CA PRO A 101 -10.58 15.47 -7.51
C PRO A 101 -9.87 16.63 -6.83
N VAL A 102 -8.94 16.33 -5.92
CA VAL A 102 -8.13 17.34 -5.22
C VAL A 102 -7.18 18.03 -6.21
N LEU A 103 -6.54 17.27 -7.11
CA LEU A 103 -5.68 17.84 -8.15
C LEU A 103 -6.47 18.73 -9.10
N GLN A 104 -7.68 18.33 -9.50
CA GLN A 104 -8.55 19.17 -10.31
C GLN A 104 -8.95 20.44 -9.60
N PHE A 105 -9.34 20.36 -8.33
CA PHE A 105 -9.65 21.55 -7.53
C PHE A 105 -8.46 22.52 -7.50
N VAL A 106 -7.26 22.02 -7.16
CA VAL A 106 -6.04 22.84 -7.08
C VAL A 106 -5.72 23.47 -8.44
N ALA A 107 -5.81 22.71 -9.53
CA ALA A 107 -5.55 23.21 -10.87
C ALA A 107 -6.53 24.30 -11.29
N THR A 108 -7.84 24.09 -11.07
CA THR A 108 -8.87 25.09 -11.35
C THR A 108 -8.71 26.33 -10.47
N TYR A 109 -8.42 26.16 -9.18
CA TYR A 109 -8.19 27.27 -8.25
C TYR A 109 -7.01 28.13 -8.70
N LEU A 110 -5.88 27.50 -9.05
CA LEU A 110 -4.70 28.22 -9.54
C LEU A 110 -4.94 28.89 -10.89
N TRP A 111 -5.73 28.27 -11.76
CA TRP A 111 -6.09 28.85 -13.05
C TRP A 111 -6.90 30.14 -12.90
N VAL A 112 -7.88 30.13 -11.96
CA VAL A 112 -8.80 31.24 -11.72
C VAL A 112 -8.17 32.33 -10.86
N ASN A 113 -7.59 31.97 -9.71
CA ASN A 113 -7.12 32.93 -8.71
C ASN A 113 -5.64 33.30 -8.88
N ARG A 114 -4.87 32.53 -9.65
CA ARG A 114 -3.42 32.76 -9.92
C ARG A 114 -2.57 32.87 -8.65
N THR A 115 -3.05 32.35 -7.52
CA THR A 115 -2.39 32.37 -6.21
C THR A 115 -2.62 31.06 -5.47
N PHE A 116 -1.73 30.77 -4.51
CA PHE A 116 -1.90 29.68 -3.53
C PHE A 116 -2.51 30.17 -2.21
N GLU A 117 -2.65 31.49 -2.03
CA GLU A 117 -3.29 32.07 -0.87
C GLU A 117 -4.73 31.57 -0.78
N ASP A 118 -5.16 31.23 0.44
CA ASP A 118 -6.51 30.77 0.76
C ASP A 118 -6.98 29.48 0.07
N ILE A 119 -6.07 28.70 -0.53
CA ILE A 119 -6.45 27.44 -1.20
C ILE A 119 -7.05 26.41 -0.23
N VAL A 120 -6.55 26.36 1.01
CA VAL A 120 -7.05 25.46 2.06
C VAL A 120 -8.45 25.85 2.51
N PRO A 121 -8.72 27.10 2.95
CA PRO A 121 -10.09 27.49 3.30
C PRO A 121 -11.06 27.40 2.12
N ALA A 122 -10.63 27.71 0.89
CA ALA A 122 -11.46 27.55 -0.31
C ALA A 122 -11.80 26.07 -0.58
N PHE A 123 -10.85 25.16 -0.38
CA PHE A 123 -11.12 23.72 -0.49
C PHE A 123 -12.12 23.26 0.55
N VAL A 124 -11.95 23.69 1.80
CA VAL A 124 -12.87 23.34 2.90
C VAL A 124 -14.29 23.84 2.60
N MET A 125 -14.44 25.09 2.15
CA MET A 125 -15.75 25.61 1.76
C MET A 125 -16.35 24.83 0.60
N GLY A 126 -15.57 24.54 -0.46
CA GLY A 126 -16.05 23.75 -1.60
C GLY A 126 -16.51 22.34 -1.20
N VAL A 127 -15.84 21.70 -0.25
CA VAL A 127 -16.29 20.41 0.30
C VAL A 127 -17.58 20.57 1.10
N LEU A 128 -17.68 21.60 1.96
CA LEU A 128 -18.87 21.87 2.77
C LEU A 128 -20.08 22.20 1.90
N ASP A 129 -19.90 22.97 0.83
CA ASP A 129 -20.97 23.33 -0.11
C ASP A 129 -21.43 22.12 -0.93
N GLY A 130 -20.54 21.17 -1.24
CA GLY A 130 -20.88 19.93 -1.94
C GLY A 130 -21.47 18.82 -1.05
N LEU A 131 -21.37 18.93 0.28
CA LEU A 131 -21.91 17.93 1.20
C LEU A 131 -23.44 17.81 1.17
N PRO A 132 -24.22 18.91 1.19
CA PRO A 132 -25.68 18.84 1.08
C PRO A 132 -26.16 18.08 -0.15
N GLU A 133 -25.57 18.35 -1.31
CA GLU A 133 -25.91 17.68 -2.57
C GLU A 133 -25.60 16.17 -2.52
N GLN A 134 -24.47 15.80 -1.90
CA GLN A 134 -24.13 14.38 -1.71
C GLN A 134 -25.06 13.69 -0.71
N ILE A 135 -25.47 14.38 0.36
CA ILE A 135 -26.43 13.85 1.35
C ILE A 135 -27.80 13.65 0.68
N GLU A 136 -28.27 14.63 -0.08
CA GLU A 136 -29.53 14.55 -0.82
C GLU A 136 -29.51 13.40 -1.83
N ALA A 137 -28.43 13.26 -2.62
CA ALA A 137 -28.24 12.13 -3.52
C ALA A 137 -28.21 10.78 -2.80
N ALA A 138 -27.60 10.71 -1.61
CA ALA A 138 -27.55 9.51 -0.80
C ALA A 138 -28.92 9.12 -0.21
N ILE A 139 -29.76 10.11 0.12
CA ILE A 139 -31.14 9.87 0.59
C ILE A 139 -32.02 9.43 -0.59
N ALA A 140 -31.87 10.06 -1.75
CA ALA A 140 -32.65 9.74 -2.95
C ALA A 140 -32.36 8.33 -3.47
N GLU A 141 -31.10 7.90 -3.46
CA GLU A 141 -30.68 6.60 -3.99
C GLU A 141 -29.68 5.89 -3.05
N PRO A 142 -30.14 5.36 -1.91
CA PRO A 142 -29.28 4.86 -0.84
C PRO A 142 -28.41 3.69 -1.27
N TRP A 143 -28.89 2.85 -2.19
CA TRP A 143 -28.11 1.73 -2.71
C TRP A 143 -26.92 2.18 -3.55
N LYS A 144 -27.03 3.27 -4.32
CA LYS A 144 -25.90 3.83 -5.09
C LYS A 144 -24.85 4.41 -4.15
N ALA A 145 -25.28 5.11 -3.10
CA ALA A 145 -24.37 5.64 -2.08
C ALA A 145 -23.59 4.53 -1.36
N VAL A 146 -24.26 3.43 -0.98
CA VAL A 146 -23.60 2.27 -0.37
C VAL A 146 -22.61 1.61 -1.33
N LEU A 147 -22.97 1.42 -2.60
CA LEU A 147 -22.06 0.86 -3.60
C LEU A 147 -20.83 1.75 -3.82
N SER A 148 -21.03 3.06 -3.96
CA SER A 148 -19.94 4.03 -4.10
C SER A 148 -19.03 4.00 -2.87
N PHE A 149 -19.60 4.00 -1.66
CA PHE A 149 -18.84 3.91 -0.43
C PHE A 149 -18.02 2.60 -0.33
N LEU A 150 -18.63 1.47 -0.66
CA LEU A 150 -17.94 0.17 -0.71
C LEU A 150 -16.82 0.18 -1.74
N LEU A 151 -17.05 0.74 -2.92
CA LEU A 151 -16.04 0.88 -3.97
C LEU A 151 -14.86 1.72 -3.48
N PHE A 152 -15.12 2.90 -2.89
CA PHE A 152 -14.09 3.75 -2.30
C PHE A 152 -13.34 3.06 -1.18
N ALA A 153 -14.03 2.35 -0.30
CA ALA A 153 -13.41 1.59 0.79
C ALA A 153 -12.49 0.48 0.27
N VAL A 154 -12.92 -0.26 -0.76
CA VAL A 154 -12.12 -1.31 -1.40
C VAL A 154 -10.93 -0.73 -2.15
N MET A 155 -11.15 0.32 -2.96
CA MET A 155 -10.08 1.02 -3.67
C MET A 155 -9.03 1.58 -2.71
N GLY A 156 -9.47 2.24 -1.63
CA GLY A 156 -8.59 2.73 -0.58
C GLY A 156 -7.80 1.60 0.08
N ARG A 157 -8.45 0.48 0.40
CA ARG A 157 -7.77 -0.68 0.98
C ARG A 157 -6.74 -1.31 0.03
N ILE A 158 -7.01 -1.32 -1.27
CA ILE A 158 -6.06 -1.83 -2.27
C ILE A 158 -4.88 -0.86 -2.44
N ALA A 159 -5.17 0.43 -2.58
CA ALA A 159 -4.18 1.48 -2.80
C ALA A 159 -3.21 1.61 -1.61
N PHE A 160 -3.74 1.64 -0.39
CA PHE A 160 -2.94 1.87 0.82
C PHE A 160 -2.53 0.58 1.56
N GLY A 161 -3.05 -0.58 1.14
CA GLY A 161 -2.75 -1.87 1.74
C GLY A 161 -3.44 -2.10 3.11
N PRO A 162 -3.18 -3.25 3.74
CA PRO A 162 -3.68 -3.53 5.09
C PRO A 162 -3.00 -2.60 6.10
N LYS A 163 -3.81 -1.90 6.91
CA LYS A 163 -3.31 -1.10 8.04
C LYS A 163 -2.54 -2.01 8.99
N SER A 164 -1.29 -1.64 9.29
CA SER A 164 -0.46 -2.30 10.30
C SER A 164 -0.89 -1.83 11.69
N THR A 165 -2.07 -2.24 12.13
CA THR A 165 -2.42 -2.24 13.57
C THR A 165 -1.61 -3.31 14.27
#